data_AF-E6MTL5-F1
#
_entry.id   AF-E6MTL5-F1
#
_cell.length_a   1.000
_cell.length_b   1.000
_cell.length_c   1.000
_cell.angle_alpha   90.00
_cell.angle_beta   90.00
_cell.angle_gamma   90.00
#
_symmetry.space_group_name_H-M   'P 1'
#
loop_
_entity.id
_entity.type
_entity.pdbx_description
1 polymer ?
#
loop_
_entity_poly.entity_id
_entity_poly.type
_entity_poly.pdbx_seq_one_letter_code
_entity_poly.pdbx_strand_id
1 'polypeptide(L)'
;MENLFETLVDRLRKGIVSFVYRKKDGTERHACGTLYGIGHTIKGNKKHQQCKYTLAYYDVDCKGWRSFVIDNLVEVGELRKGTIEEHHEICLALVVKLKEKMKKEGVTAFAYRKTDGSIRHAHGILSDNIDITGQYFVYFDIDKQEERKFRIDAFIGIGEPIEIDHTISFENETQTRSKVYNEFSRLDIKTIFANKGIDIEDTENFMVIDLLPELNKEQLKDLIIKATERLAYL
;
A
#
# COMPACT_ATOMS: atom_id res chain seq x y z
N MET A 1 17.37 -17.03 -12.37
CA MET A 1 17.50 -15.79 -13.15
C MET A 1 16.24 -15.00 -12.85
N GLU A 2 16.34 -13.94 -12.06
CA GLU A 2 15.19 -13.13 -11.66
C GLU A 2 14.52 -12.58 -12.93
N ASN A 3 13.20 -12.73 -13.03
CA ASN A 3 12.45 -12.24 -14.19
C ASN A 3 12.50 -10.70 -14.14
N LEU A 4 13.07 -10.06 -15.16
CA LEU A 4 13.22 -8.60 -15.27
C LEU A 4 11.92 -7.84 -14.96
N PHE A 5 10.79 -8.43 -15.34
CA PHE A 5 9.48 -7.89 -15.03
C PHE A 5 9.17 -7.89 -13.52
N GLU A 6 9.49 -8.97 -12.81
CA GLU A 6 9.28 -9.07 -11.36
C GLU A 6 10.14 -8.03 -10.63
N THR A 7 11.39 -7.83 -11.08
CA THR A 7 12.26 -6.77 -10.56
C THR A 7 11.66 -5.38 -10.77
N LEU A 8 11.08 -5.11 -11.95
CA LEU A 8 10.40 -3.85 -12.22
C LEU A 8 9.22 -3.65 -11.27
N VAL A 9 8.35 -4.66 -11.15
CA VAL A 9 7.15 -4.59 -10.32
C VAL A 9 7.51 -4.37 -8.84
N ASP A 10 8.49 -5.12 -8.33
CA ASP A 10 8.98 -4.96 -6.96
C ASP A 10 9.49 -3.53 -6.71
N ARG A 11 10.31 -2.99 -7.62
CA ARG A 11 10.83 -1.63 -7.47
C ARG A 11 9.74 -0.57 -7.61
N LEU A 12 8.81 -0.71 -8.55
CA LEU A 12 7.74 0.28 -8.76
C LEU A 12 6.76 0.35 -7.58
N ARG A 13 6.61 -0.73 -6.81
CA ARG A 13 5.85 -0.75 -5.55
C ARG A 13 6.56 0.00 -4.43
N LYS A 14 7.90 0.10 -4.49
CA LYS A 14 8.75 0.73 -3.46
C LYS A 14 9.03 2.20 -3.72
N GLY A 15 8.74 2.72 -4.92
CA GLY A 15 9.00 4.11 -5.26
C GLY A 15 8.89 4.41 -6.75
N ILE A 16 9.74 5.32 -7.22
CA ILE A 16 9.82 5.73 -8.62
C ILE A 16 11.00 5.03 -9.27
N VAL A 17 10.77 4.41 -10.43
CA VAL A 17 11.76 3.60 -11.13
C VAL A 17 11.92 4.09 -12.55
N SER A 18 13.16 4.23 -13.00
CA SER A 18 13.44 4.41 -14.43
C SER A 18 13.42 3.06 -15.15
N PHE A 19 12.81 2.98 -16.32
CA PHE A 19 12.78 1.76 -17.12
C PHE A 19 12.59 2.08 -18.60
N VAL A 20 12.94 1.12 -19.45
CA VAL A 20 12.85 1.26 -20.91
C VAL A 20 11.96 0.18 -21.48
N TYR A 21 11.04 0.57 -22.36
CA TYR A 21 10.24 -0.38 -23.11
C TYR A 21 10.07 0.04 -24.57
N ARG A 22 9.90 -0.96 -25.44
CA ARG A 22 9.69 -0.74 -26.87
C ARG A 22 8.24 -0.39 -27.17
N LYS A 23 8.03 0.73 -27.88
CA LYS A 23 6.72 1.12 -28.40
C LYS A 23 6.32 0.27 -29.60
N LYS A 24 5.05 0.37 -30.00
CA LYS A 24 4.51 -0.31 -31.20
C LYS A 24 5.20 0.10 -32.50
N ASP A 25 5.70 1.34 -32.56
CA ASP A 25 6.43 1.89 -33.71
C ASP A 25 7.90 1.43 -33.77
N GLY A 26 8.35 0.57 -32.84
CA GLY A 26 9.71 0.06 -32.77
C GLY A 26 10.70 0.96 -32.01
N THR A 27 10.34 2.22 -31.74
CA THR A 27 11.20 3.12 -30.96
C THR A 27 11.07 2.87 -29.46
N GLU A 28 12.09 3.25 -28.70
CA GLU A 28 12.14 3.02 -27.25
C GLU A 28 11.58 4.23 -26.49
N ARG A 29 10.94 3.95 -25.36
CA ARG A 29 10.56 4.96 -24.38
C ARG A 29 11.36 4.72 -23.11
N HIS A 30 12.03 5.78 -22.67
CA HIS A 30 12.57 5.91 -21.33
C HIS A 30 11.47 6.53 -20.46
N ALA A 31 11.09 5.86 -19.39
CA ALA A 31 10.03 6.29 -18.49
C ALA A 31 10.50 6.26 -17.04
N CYS A 32 10.09 7.24 -16.24
CA CYS A 32 10.10 7.16 -14.79
C CYS A 32 8.68 6.94 -14.28
N GLY A 33 8.44 5.89 -13.51
CA GLY A 33 7.08 5.55 -13.08
C GLY A 33 6.97 4.95 -11.69
N THR A 34 5.73 4.80 -11.22
CA THR A 34 5.39 4.16 -9.95
C THR A 34 4.09 3.35 -10.03
N LEU A 35 3.93 2.40 -9.11
CA LEU A 35 2.69 1.67 -8.85
C LEU A 35 1.94 2.16 -7.60
N TYR A 36 2.37 3.27 -6.97
CA TYR A 36 1.71 3.84 -5.79
C TYR A 36 0.20 4.03 -6.00
N GLY A 37 -0.60 3.49 -5.07
CA GLY A 37 -2.06 3.54 -5.07
C GLY A 37 -2.77 2.93 -6.28
N ILE A 38 -2.05 2.23 -7.16
CA ILE A 38 -2.62 1.45 -8.24
C ILE A 38 -2.95 0.07 -7.68
N GLY A 39 -4.20 -0.12 -7.24
CA GLY A 39 -4.75 -1.46 -7.06
C GLY A 39 -4.50 -2.26 -8.35
N HIS A 40 -3.83 -3.41 -8.22
CA HIS A 40 -3.17 -4.18 -9.28
C HIS A 40 -4.00 -4.33 -10.56
N THR A 41 -4.00 -3.32 -11.43
CA THR A 41 -4.78 -3.38 -12.66
C THR A 41 -3.92 -4.01 -13.74
N ILE A 42 -3.63 -5.31 -13.60
CA ILE A 42 -3.41 -6.16 -14.77
C ILE A 42 -4.76 -6.18 -15.48
N LYS A 43 -4.94 -5.29 -16.46
CA LYS A 43 -6.21 -5.19 -17.19
C LYS A 43 -6.27 -6.32 -18.23
N GLY A 44 -7.14 -7.31 -18.03
CA GLY A 44 -7.30 -8.42 -18.99
C GLY A 44 -8.49 -9.37 -18.71
N ASN A 45 -9.74 -8.90 -18.80
CA ASN A 45 -10.95 -9.73 -18.60
C ASN A 45 -11.51 -10.36 -19.88
N LYS A 46 -10.68 -10.94 -20.77
CA LYS A 46 -11.20 -11.71 -21.92
C LYS A 46 -10.40 -13.00 -22.13
N LYS A 47 -11.12 -14.13 -22.01
CA LYS A 47 -10.66 -15.52 -22.29
C LYS A 47 -10.14 -15.77 -23.72
N HIS A 48 -10.07 -14.76 -24.60
CA HIS A 48 -9.75 -14.91 -26.02
C HIS A 48 -8.42 -14.30 -26.48
N GLN A 49 -7.55 -13.88 -25.56
CA GLN A 49 -6.18 -13.48 -25.91
C GLN A 49 -5.17 -14.23 -25.04
N GLN A 50 -4.79 -15.43 -25.47
CA GLN A 50 -3.44 -15.90 -25.20
C GLN A 50 -2.47 -14.84 -25.77
N CYS A 51 -1.49 -14.46 -24.94
CA CYS A 51 -0.30 -13.64 -25.24
C CYS A 51 -0.46 -12.11 -25.05
N LYS A 52 0.33 -11.57 -24.09
CA LYS A 52 0.67 -10.15 -23.78
C LYS A 52 -0.13 -9.46 -22.67
N TYR A 53 0.23 -9.77 -21.42
CA TYR A 53 -0.11 -8.94 -20.26
C TYR A 53 0.42 -7.51 -20.43
N THR A 54 -0.33 -6.52 -19.95
CA THR A 54 0.11 -5.12 -19.89
C THR A 54 0.34 -4.68 -18.45
N LEU A 55 1.38 -3.88 -18.23
CA LEU A 55 1.64 -3.21 -16.96
C LEU A 55 1.14 -1.76 -17.06
N ALA A 56 0.19 -1.38 -16.20
CA ALA A 56 -0.25 -0.01 -16.05
C ALA A 56 0.55 0.67 -14.93
N TYR A 57 0.94 1.93 -15.13
CA TYR A 57 1.76 2.70 -14.18
C TYR A 57 1.42 4.19 -14.26
N TYR A 58 1.79 4.96 -13.23
CA TYR A 58 1.81 6.42 -13.32
C TYR A 58 3.18 6.86 -13.84
N ASP A 59 3.21 7.53 -14.99
CA ASP A 59 4.41 8.10 -15.57
C ASP A 59 4.63 9.49 -14.97
N VAL A 60 5.67 9.62 -14.16
CA VAL A 60 5.98 10.83 -13.39
C VAL A 60 6.43 11.95 -14.32
N ASP A 61 7.23 11.62 -15.34
CA ASP A 61 7.74 12.60 -16.31
C ASP A 61 6.60 13.17 -17.17
N CYS A 62 5.65 12.31 -17.56
CA CYS A 62 4.48 12.71 -18.33
C CYS A 62 3.29 13.19 -17.49
N LYS A 63 3.40 13.14 -16.15
CA LYS A 63 2.31 13.39 -15.20
C LYS A 63 1.00 12.68 -15.56
N GLY A 64 1.08 11.39 -15.93
CA GLY A 64 -0.09 10.71 -16.50
C GLY A 64 -0.05 9.19 -16.47
N TRP A 65 -1.24 8.60 -16.49
CA TRP A 65 -1.43 7.15 -16.53
C TRP A 65 -1.01 6.56 -17.88
N ARG A 66 -0.17 5.53 -17.86
CA ARG A 66 0.29 4.81 -19.06
C ARG A 66 0.24 3.31 -18.85
N SER A 67 0.40 2.58 -19.96
CA SER A 67 0.62 1.14 -19.92
C SER A 67 1.50 0.68 -21.07
N PHE A 68 2.18 -0.45 -20.88
CA PHE A 68 2.96 -1.11 -21.93
C PHE A 68 2.82 -2.63 -21.82
N VAL A 69 3.12 -3.33 -22.91
CA VAL A 69 3.12 -4.80 -22.94
C VAL A 69 4.37 -5.33 -22.23
N ILE A 70 4.23 -6.28 -21.31
CA ILE A 70 5.35 -6.79 -20.50
C ILE A 70 6.51 -7.30 -21.37
N ASP A 71 6.21 -8.04 -22.45
CA ASP A 71 7.22 -8.57 -23.38
C ASP A 71 8.04 -7.47 -24.09
N ASN A 72 7.58 -6.22 -24.05
CA ASN A 72 8.30 -5.09 -24.62
C ASN A 72 9.26 -4.44 -23.61
N LEU A 73 9.37 -4.95 -22.37
CA LEU A 73 10.34 -4.46 -21.38
C LEU A 73 11.76 -4.73 -21.89
N VAL A 74 12.57 -3.68 -21.92
CA VAL A 74 13.97 -3.73 -22.38
C VAL A 74 14.92 -3.67 -21.20
N GLU A 75 14.68 -2.73 -20.27
CA GLU A 75 15.60 -2.44 -19.18
C GLU A 75 14.86 -1.95 -17.92
N VAL A 76 15.42 -2.26 -16.76
CA VAL A 76 14.98 -1.74 -15.45
C VAL A 76 16.15 -1.01 -14.81
N GLY A 77 15.98 0.30 -14.64
CA GLY A 77 16.95 1.20 -14.05
C GLY A 77 16.74 1.42 -12.56
N GLU A 78 17.23 2.55 -12.07
CA GLU A 78 17.34 2.85 -10.65
C GLU A 78 15.98 3.09 -9.97
N LEU A 79 15.89 2.63 -8.72
CA LEU A 79 14.81 2.96 -7.79
C LEU A 79 15.22 4.20 -6.99
N ARG A 80 14.34 5.20 -6.97
CA ARG A 80 14.46 6.37 -6.09
C ARG A 80 13.18 6.64 -5.31
N LYS A 81 13.33 7.36 -4.20
CA LYS A 81 12.20 7.95 -3.50
C LYS A 81 11.68 9.14 -4.30
N GLY A 82 10.36 9.34 -4.29
CA GLY A 82 9.74 10.53 -4.86
C GLY A 82 9.91 11.74 -3.96
N THR A 83 9.82 12.93 -4.55
CA THR A 83 9.73 14.19 -3.79
C THR A 83 8.32 14.37 -3.21
N ILE A 84 8.16 15.35 -2.33
CA ILE A 84 6.86 15.71 -1.75
C ILE A 84 5.89 16.17 -2.86
N GLU A 85 6.39 16.92 -3.84
CA GLU A 85 5.64 17.40 -4.99
C GLU A 85 5.23 16.27 -5.92
N GLU A 86 6.12 15.31 -6.20
CA GLU A 86 5.78 14.13 -7.00
C GLU A 86 4.71 13.28 -6.31
N HIS A 87 4.83 13.08 -5.00
CA HIS A 87 3.82 12.37 -4.20
C HIS A 87 2.45 13.04 -4.27
N HIS A 88 2.43 14.37 -4.15
CA HIS A 88 1.21 15.17 -4.26
C HIS A 88 0.54 14.99 -5.62
N GLU A 89 1.31 15.10 -6.71
CA GLU A 89 0.82 14.95 -8.09
C GLU A 89 0.28 13.54 -8.37
N ILE A 90 0.97 12.51 -7.86
CA ILE A 90 0.50 11.12 -7.94
C ILE A 90 -0.84 10.97 -7.21
N CYS A 91 -0.94 11.47 -5.98
CA CYS A 91 -2.17 11.40 -5.18
C CYS A 91 -3.32 12.18 -5.84
N LEU A 92 -3.04 13.34 -6.41
CA LEU A 92 -4.01 14.14 -7.16
C LEU A 92 -4.54 13.34 -8.37
N ALA A 93 -3.66 12.71 -9.15
CA ALA A 93 -4.05 11.87 -10.28
C ALA A 93 -4.88 10.64 -9.85
N LEU A 94 -4.59 10.07 -8.68
CA LEU A 94 -5.36 8.99 -8.08
C LEU A 94 -6.75 9.46 -7.63
N VAL A 95 -6.85 10.64 -7.02
CA VAL A 95 -8.13 11.25 -6.65
C VAL A 95 -9.01 11.54 -7.88
N VAL A 96 -8.40 11.97 -8.99
CA VAL A 96 -9.13 12.13 -10.27
C VAL A 96 -9.70 10.78 -10.72
N LYS A 97 -8.94 9.69 -10.65
CA LYS A 97 -9.44 8.33 -10.93
C LYS A 97 -10.56 7.90 -9.99
N LEU A 98 -10.42 8.18 -8.69
CA LEU A 98 -11.46 7.87 -7.70
C LEU A 98 -12.76 8.56 -8.06
N LYS A 99 -12.69 9.85 -8.41
CA LYS A 99 -13.85 10.63 -8.87
C LYS A 99 -14.48 10.06 -10.14
N GLU A 100 -13.69 9.69 -11.13
CA GLU A 100 -14.20 9.03 -12.35
C GLU A 100 -14.90 7.71 -12.04
N LYS A 101 -14.32 6.90 -11.13
CA LYS A 101 -14.90 5.63 -10.70
C LYS A 101 -16.22 5.85 -9.95
N MET A 102 -16.26 6.78 -8.99
CA MET A 102 -17.50 7.14 -8.27
C MET A 102 -18.60 7.65 -9.21
N LYS A 103 -18.26 8.44 -10.24
CA LYS A 103 -19.26 8.87 -11.25
C LYS A 103 -19.84 7.70 -12.03
N LYS A 104 -19.02 6.70 -12.33
CA LYS A 104 -19.39 5.58 -13.19
C LYS A 104 -20.11 4.47 -12.42
N GLU A 105 -19.64 4.17 -11.22
CA GLU A 105 -20.03 2.99 -10.44
C GLU A 105 -20.83 3.36 -9.18
N GLY A 106 -20.87 4.65 -8.80
CA GLY A 106 -21.52 5.11 -7.57
C GLY A 106 -20.63 4.85 -6.36
N VAL A 107 -21.09 3.98 -5.46
CA VAL A 107 -20.37 3.64 -4.23
C VAL A 107 -19.04 3.00 -4.58
N THR A 108 -17.95 3.58 -4.08
CA THR A 108 -16.58 3.14 -4.37
C THR A 108 -15.80 2.95 -3.08
N ALA A 109 -15.15 1.79 -2.94
CA ALA A 109 -14.23 1.51 -1.84
C ALA A 109 -12.85 2.15 -2.09
N PHE A 110 -12.27 2.72 -1.05
CA PHE A 110 -10.92 3.30 -1.08
C PHE A 110 -10.34 3.43 0.33
N ALA A 111 -9.05 3.77 0.42
CA ALA A 111 -8.41 4.03 1.70
C ALA A 111 -7.52 5.26 1.70
N TYR A 112 -7.37 5.83 2.91
CA TYR A 112 -6.47 6.94 3.17
C TYR A 112 -5.97 6.90 4.61
N ARG A 113 -4.84 7.58 4.85
CA ARG A 113 -4.24 7.71 6.18
C ARG A 113 -4.91 8.85 6.96
N LYS A 114 -5.34 8.58 8.19
CA LYS A 114 -5.83 9.60 9.12
C LYS A 114 -4.66 10.43 9.68
N THR A 115 -5.00 11.54 10.32
CA THR A 115 -4.04 12.40 11.04
C THR A 115 -3.34 11.69 12.20
N ASP A 116 -4.01 10.71 12.83
CA ASP A 116 -3.45 9.85 13.88
C ASP A 116 -2.54 8.73 13.33
N GLY A 117 -2.35 8.66 12.01
CA GLY A 117 -1.50 7.66 11.34
C GLY A 117 -2.20 6.34 11.01
N SER A 118 -3.38 6.06 11.58
CA SER A 118 -4.12 4.84 11.25
C SER A 118 -4.86 4.95 9.92
N ILE A 119 -5.10 3.82 9.27
CA ILE A 119 -5.73 3.75 7.95
C ILE A 119 -7.23 3.72 8.10
N ARG A 120 -7.93 4.49 7.27
CA ARG A 120 -9.37 4.34 7.08
C ARG A 120 -9.62 3.67 5.74
N HIS A 121 -10.41 2.60 5.77
CA HIS A 121 -11.11 2.07 4.62
C HIS A 121 -12.52 2.64 4.62
N ALA A 122 -12.98 3.12 3.48
CA ALA A 122 -14.28 3.79 3.35
C ALA A 122 -14.98 3.40 2.05
N HIS A 123 -16.30 3.27 2.13
CA HIS A 123 -17.18 3.28 0.97
C HIS A 123 -17.75 4.68 0.80
N GLY A 124 -17.41 5.35 -0.31
CA GLY A 124 -17.86 6.71 -0.55
C GLY A 124 -18.51 6.94 -1.90
N ILE A 125 -19.30 8.02 -1.94
CA ILE A 125 -19.82 8.62 -3.17
C ILE A 125 -19.35 10.06 -3.28
N LEU A 126 -19.48 10.66 -4.46
CA LEU A 126 -19.17 12.07 -4.63
C LEU A 126 -20.09 12.93 -3.76
N SER A 127 -19.49 13.82 -2.97
CA SER A 127 -20.21 14.92 -2.35
C SER A 127 -20.52 16.00 -3.40
N ASP A 128 -21.60 16.72 -3.18
CA ASP A 128 -22.03 17.87 -3.98
C ASP A 128 -21.02 19.02 -3.91
N ASN A 129 -20.26 19.13 -2.81
CA ASN A 129 -19.21 20.12 -2.61
C ASN A 129 -17.85 19.59 -3.06
N ILE A 130 -17.60 19.64 -4.37
CA ILE A 130 -16.31 19.25 -4.93
C ILE A 130 -15.32 20.40 -4.74
N ASP A 131 -14.68 20.43 -3.58
CA ASP A 131 -13.46 21.20 -3.39
C ASP A 131 -12.26 20.34 -3.81
N ILE A 132 -11.73 20.58 -5.00
CA ILE A 132 -10.44 20.04 -5.46
C ILE A 132 -9.39 21.14 -5.51
N THR A 133 -9.42 22.12 -4.61
CA THR A 133 -8.39 23.18 -4.48
C THR A 133 -6.99 22.65 -4.11
N GLY A 134 -6.70 21.38 -4.40
CA GLY A 134 -5.40 20.74 -4.32
C GLY A 134 -5.14 20.07 -2.98
N GLN A 135 -5.80 20.50 -1.89
CA GLN A 135 -5.36 20.05 -0.57
C GLN A 135 -6.20 18.92 0.04
N TYR A 136 -7.50 18.91 -0.20
CA TYR A 136 -8.43 17.91 0.37
C TYR A 136 -9.32 17.30 -0.70
N PHE A 137 -9.79 16.09 -0.43
CA PHE A 137 -10.89 15.46 -1.16
C PHE A 137 -12.07 15.28 -0.22
N VAL A 138 -13.26 15.72 -0.65
CA VAL A 138 -14.52 15.64 0.09
C VAL A 138 -15.41 14.56 -0.52
N TYR A 139 -16.01 13.74 0.33
CA TYR A 139 -16.88 12.63 -0.08
C TYR A 139 -17.96 12.37 0.98
N PHE A 140 -19.05 11.73 0.58
CA PHE A 140 -20.03 11.22 1.52
C PHE A 140 -19.70 9.77 1.88
N ASP A 141 -19.41 9.52 3.16
CA ASP A 141 -19.06 8.20 3.72
C ASP A 141 -20.35 7.41 3.97
N ILE A 142 -20.56 6.34 3.22
CA ILE A 142 -21.76 5.49 3.30
C ILE A 142 -21.75 4.67 4.60
N ASP A 143 -20.58 4.26 5.07
CA ASP A 143 -20.45 3.45 6.29
C ASP A 143 -20.77 4.27 7.54
N LYS A 144 -20.52 5.59 7.47
CA LYS A 144 -20.73 6.53 8.57
C LYS A 144 -21.92 7.46 8.39
N GLN A 145 -22.55 7.46 7.21
CA GLN A 145 -23.69 8.31 6.87
C GLN A 145 -23.41 9.82 7.10
N GLU A 146 -22.19 10.26 6.79
CA GLU A 146 -21.79 11.67 6.96
C GLU A 146 -20.82 12.12 5.86
N GLU A 147 -20.75 13.43 5.63
CA GLU A 147 -19.70 14.01 4.80
C GLU A 147 -18.36 13.97 5.53
N ARG A 148 -17.31 13.54 4.82
CA ARG A 148 -15.94 13.50 5.32
C ARG A 148 -14.99 14.09 4.30
N LYS A 149 -13.79 14.42 4.78
CA LYS A 149 -12.67 14.83 3.93
C LYS A 149 -11.36 14.22 4.37
N PHE A 150 -10.43 14.07 3.43
CA PHE A 150 -9.06 13.67 3.70
C PHE A 150 -8.08 14.51 2.89
N ARG A 151 -6.84 14.66 3.37
CA ARG A 151 -5.77 15.36 2.63
C ARG A 151 -5.40 14.54 1.41
N ILE A 152 -5.28 15.16 0.23
CA ILE A 152 -4.91 14.43 -1.00
C ILE A 152 -3.64 13.62 -0.81
N ASP A 153 -2.61 14.17 -0.16
CA ASP A 153 -1.35 13.48 0.14
C ASP A 153 -1.49 12.23 1.03
N ALA A 154 -2.60 12.11 1.74
CA ALA A 154 -2.89 10.96 2.59
C ALA A 154 -3.61 9.83 1.84
N PHE A 155 -3.91 10.01 0.55
CA PHE A 155 -4.60 9.00 -0.23
C PHE A 155 -3.71 7.79 -0.45
N ILE A 156 -4.22 6.60 -0.14
CA ILE A 156 -3.48 5.35 -0.29
C ILE A 156 -3.84 4.66 -1.59
N GLY A 157 -5.13 4.52 -1.89
CA GLY A 157 -5.55 3.82 -3.09
C GLY A 157 -7.05 3.56 -3.16
N ILE A 158 -7.46 3.04 -4.30
CA ILE A 158 -8.84 2.66 -4.62
C ILE A 158 -8.94 1.14 -4.54
N GLY A 159 -9.98 0.62 -3.90
CA GLY A 159 -10.22 -0.81 -3.75
C GLY A 159 -10.70 -1.21 -2.37
N GLU A 160 -10.99 -2.49 -2.23
CA GLU A 160 -11.33 -3.12 -0.95
C GLU A 160 -10.09 -3.28 -0.05
N PRO A 161 -10.25 -3.45 1.28
CA PRO A 161 -9.12 -3.61 2.20
C PRO A 161 -8.10 -4.66 1.75
N ILE A 162 -8.57 -5.82 1.27
CA ILE A 162 -7.70 -6.90 0.77
C ILE A 162 -6.81 -6.44 -0.38
N GLU A 163 -7.35 -5.64 -1.30
CA GLU A 163 -6.60 -5.12 -2.47
C GLU A 163 -5.57 -4.05 -2.06
N ILE A 164 -5.90 -3.27 -1.03
CA ILE A 164 -5.10 -2.15 -0.55
C ILE A 164 -3.99 -2.62 0.42
N ASP A 165 -4.25 -3.62 1.25
CA ASP A 165 -3.27 -4.16 2.21
C ASP A 165 -2.10 -4.85 1.48
N HIS A 166 -2.38 -5.46 0.33
CA HIS A 166 -1.35 -5.95 -0.59
C HIS A 166 -0.51 -4.82 -1.21
N THR A 167 -0.97 -3.57 -1.20
CA THR A 167 -0.21 -2.41 -1.68
C THR A 167 0.64 -1.79 -0.55
N ILE A 168 0.05 -1.63 0.64
CA ILE A 168 0.70 -1.03 1.82
C ILE A 168 1.86 -1.88 2.36
N SER A 169 1.75 -3.21 2.27
CA SER A 169 2.79 -4.14 2.74
C SER A 169 4.15 -3.92 2.05
N PHE A 170 4.18 -3.39 0.82
CA PHE A 170 5.43 -3.10 0.10
C PHE A 170 6.02 -1.71 0.41
N GLU A 171 5.19 -0.70 0.73
CA GLU A 171 5.66 0.63 1.14
C GLU A 171 6.37 0.58 2.51
N ASN A 172 5.91 -0.31 3.39
CA ASN A 172 6.49 -0.48 4.72
C ASN A 172 7.77 -1.33 4.74
N GLU A 173 8.20 -1.93 3.62
CA GLU A 173 9.51 -2.60 3.54
C GLU A 173 10.68 -1.61 3.40
N THR A 174 10.44 -0.36 2.96
CA THR A 174 11.49 0.66 2.68
C THR A 174 11.44 1.91 3.56
N GLN A 175 10.45 2.03 4.45
CA GLN A 175 10.77 2.59 5.76
C GLN A 175 11.71 1.59 6.39
N THR A 176 12.93 2.01 6.71
CA THR A 176 13.82 1.27 7.60
C THR A 176 12.97 0.52 8.61
N ARG A 177 13.12 -0.80 8.68
CA ARG A 177 12.86 -1.57 9.90
C ARG A 177 13.56 -0.79 11.01
N SER A 178 12.87 0.19 11.56
CA SER A 178 13.17 0.71 12.84
C SER A 178 12.92 -0.50 13.71
N LYS A 179 14.01 -1.14 14.14
CA LYS A 179 13.99 -2.11 15.23
C LYS A 179 13.07 -1.66 16.38
N VAL A 180 12.87 -0.34 16.48
CA VAL A 180 11.95 0.40 17.34
C VAL A 180 10.48 -0.07 17.36
N TYR A 181 9.87 -0.55 16.26
CA TYR A 181 8.46 -1.03 16.31
C TYR A 181 8.32 -2.51 16.70
N ASN A 182 9.39 -3.29 16.58
CA ASN A 182 9.36 -4.73 16.83
C ASN A 182 10.03 -5.12 18.15
N GLU A 183 10.43 -4.16 18.98
CA GLU A 183 10.97 -4.45 20.30
C GLU A 183 9.87 -4.89 21.27
N PHE A 184 10.05 -6.08 21.86
CA PHE A 184 9.23 -6.62 22.95
C PHE A 184 9.07 -5.65 24.13
N SER A 185 10.01 -4.70 24.32
CA SER A 185 10.00 -3.69 25.37
C SER A 185 8.78 -2.76 25.32
N ARG A 186 8.06 -2.73 24.20
CA ARG A 186 6.85 -1.91 23.99
C ARG A 186 5.53 -2.68 24.09
N LEU A 187 5.54 -4.00 24.31
CA LEU A 187 4.31 -4.69 24.70
C LEU A 187 3.90 -4.18 26.08
N ASP A 188 2.79 -3.45 26.15
CA ASP A 188 2.19 -3.03 27.41
C ASP A 188 1.44 -4.22 28.03
N ILE A 189 2.23 -5.16 28.56
CA ILE A 189 1.77 -6.40 29.18
C ILE A 189 0.78 -6.09 30.31
N LYS A 190 0.97 -4.98 31.04
CA LYS A 190 0.09 -4.56 32.13
C LYS A 190 -1.31 -4.29 31.62
N THR A 191 -1.42 -3.54 30.52
CA THR A 191 -2.72 -3.24 29.88
C THR A 191 -3.36 -4.50 29.30
N ILE A 192 -2.57 -5.42 28.72
CA ILE A 192 -3.07 -6.71 28.21
C ILE A 192 -3.66 -7.57 29.35
N PHE A 193 -2.97 -7.63 30.49
CA PHE A 193 -3.43 -8.38 31.67
C PHE A 193 -4.68 -7.76 32.28
N ALA A 194 -4.71 -6.43 32.42
CA ALA A 194 -5.88 -5.72 32.89
C ALA A 194 -7.12 -5.98 32.02
N ASN A 195 -6.96 -5.98 30.69
CA ASN A 195 -8.04 -6.28 29.74
C ASN A 195 -8.54 -7.73 29.83
N LYS A 196 -7.70 -8.66 30.28
CA LYS A 196 -8.07 -10.06 30.53
C LYS A 196 -8.51 -10.31 31.98
N GLY A 197 -8.58 -9.27 32.81
CA GLY A 197 -8.97 -9.36 34.22
C GLY A 197 -7.93 -10.05 35.10
N ILE A 198 -6.66 -10.06 34.70
CA ILE A 198 -5.55 -10.71 35.38
C ILE A 198 -4.75 -9.64 36.13
N ASP A 199 -4.54 -9.82 37.44
CA ASP A 199 -3.65 -8.97 38.21
C ASP A 199 -2.18 -9.34 37.91
N ILE A 200 -1.31 -8.34 37.88
CA ILE A 200 0.12 -8.52 37.56
C ILE A 200 0.86 -9.35 38.64
N GLU A 201 0.27 -9.47 39.81
CA GLU A 201 0.77 -10.29 40.91
C GLU A 201 0.47 -11.79 40.72
N ASP A 202 -0.47 -12.16 39.82
CA ASP A 202 -0.90 -13.54 39.53
C ASP A 202 -0.22 -14.14 38.27
N THR A 203 0.97 -13.67 37.94
CA THR A 203 1.68 -14.01 36.68
C THR A 203 2.15 -15.45 36.55
N GLU A 204 2.08 -16.24 37.63
CA GLU A 204 2.42 -17.68 37.60
C GLU A 204 1.44 -18.51 36.76
N ASN A 205 0.21 -18.03 36.54
CA ASN A 205 -0.82 -18.73 35.77
C ASN A 205 -0.87 -18.34 34.28
N PHE A 206 0.01 -17.45 33.84
CA PHE A 206 -0.05 -16.88 32.50
C PHE A 206 1.05 -17.46 31.60
N MET A 207 0.65 -18.18 30.56
CA MET A 207 1.60 -18.82 29.65
C MET A 207 1.93 -17.91 28.47
N VAL A 208 3.14 -18.05 27.93
CA VAL A 208 3.57 -17.31 26.71
C VAL A 208 2.62 -17.56 25.53
N ILE A 209 1.94 -18.73 25.49
CA ILE A 209 0.94 -19.04 24.47
C ILE A 209 -0.27 -18.09 24.51
N ASP A 210 -0.57 -17.50 25.67
CA ASP A 210 -1.71 -16.60 25.85
C ASP A 210 -1.45 -15.19 25.29
N LEU A 211 -0.20 -14.91 24.91
CA LEU A 211 0.22 -13.69 24.20
C LEU A 211 0.23 -13.86 22.69
N LEU A 212 0.18 -15.09 22.17
CA LEU A 212 0.25 -15.34 20.72
C LEU A 212 -0.78 -14.55 19.90
N PRO A 213 -2.04 -14.37 20.36
CA PRO A 213 -3.02 -13.57 19.62
C PRO A 213 -2.68 -12.07 19.57
N GLU A 214 -1.86 -11.58 20.51
CA GLU A 214 -1.47 -10.18 20.64
C GLU A 214 -0.17 -9.86 19.87
N LEU A 215 0.51 -10.89 19.35
CA LEU A 215 1.78 -10.76 18.63
C LEU A 215 1.53 -10.76 17.13
N ASN A 216 2.16 -9.80 16.44
CA ASN A 216 2.22 -9.84 14.99
C ASN A 216 3.21 -10.92 14.50
N LYS A 217 3.13 -11.26 13.20
CA LYS A 217 3.93 -12.33 12.58
C LYS A 217 5.45 -12.17 12.78
N GLU A 218 5.96 -10.94 12.77
CA GLU A 218 7.40 -10.67 12.96
C GLU A 218 7.82 -10.80 14.42
N GLN A 219 6.99 -10.34 15.36
CA GLN A 219 7.22 -10.53 16.80
C GLN A 219 7.20 -12.02 17.17
N LEU A 220 6.28 -12.78 16.60
CA LEU A 220 6.24 -14.24 16.78
C LEU A 220 7.50 -14.92 16.23
N LYS A 221 7.96 -14.50 15.05
CA LYS A 221 9.21 -15.02 14.45
C LYS A 221 10.43 -14.72 15.32
N ASP A 222 10.54 -13.50 15.85
CA ASP A 222 11.62 -13.11 16.78
C ASP A 222 11.57 -13.91 18.10
N LEU A 223 10.36 -14.14 18.65
CA LEU A 223 10.17 -14.98 19.83
C LEU A 223 10.67 -16.41 19.60
N ILE A 224 10.30 -17.01 18.47
CA ILE A 224 10.69 -18.37 18.11
C ILE A 224 12.21 -18.46 17.94
N ILE A 225 12.84 -17.48 17.27
CA ILE A 225 14.29 -17.42 17.11
C ILE A 225 14.98 -17.34 18.47
N LYS A 226 14.58 -16.41 19.34
CA LYS A 226 15.17 -16.24 20.68
C LYS A 226 14.97 -17.45 21.59
N ALA A 227 13.80 -18.09 21.53
CA ALA A 227 13.53 -19.32 22.27
C ALA A 227 14.41 -20.47 21.78
N THR A 228 14.58 -20.59 20.45
CA THR A 228 15.45 -21.59 19.82
C THR A 228 16.92 -21.36 20.17
N GLU A 229 17.39 -20.10 20.13
CA GLU A 229 18.73 -19.72 20.56
C GLU A 229 18.96 -20.09 22.03
N ARG A 230 18.03 -19.73 22.93
CA ARG A 230 18.15 -20.09 24.36
C ARG A 230 18.16 -21.60 24.59
N LEU A 231 17.35 -22.36 23.87
CA LEU A 231 17.34 -23.82 23.93
C LEU A 231 18.62 -24.45 23.39
N ALA A 232 19.29 -23.80 22.43
CA ALA A 232 20.57 -24.26 21.89
C ALA A 232 21.77 -23.95 22.81
N TYR A 233 21.60 -23.03 23.77
CA TYR A 233 22.60 -22.68 24.79
C TYR A 233 22.30 -23.29 26.18
N LEU A 234 21.29 -24.15 26.28
CA LEU A 234 20.99 -25.03 27.42
C LEU A 234 21.54 -26.43 27.16
#